data_AF-A0A1F7IFE1-F1
#
_entry.id   AF-A0A1F7IFE1-F1
#
_cell.length_a   1.000
_cell.length_b   1.000
_cell.length_c   1.000
_cell.angle_alpha   90.00
_cell.angle_beta   90.00
_cell.angle_gamma   90.00
#
_symmetry.space_group_name_H-M   'P 1'
#
loop_
_entity.id
_entity.type
_entity.pdbx_description
1 polymer ?
#
loop_
_entity_poly.entity_id
_entity_poly.type
_entity_poly.pdbx_seq_one_letter_code
_entity_poly.pdbx_strand_id
1 'polypeptide(L)' 'MLTKADILEYQGIYFKVFGQEISYEEALEQSSRLFNFFKIICKPEADQVNSQTENYEKE' A
#
# COMPACT_ATOMS: atom_id res chain seq x y z
N MET A 1 -1.29 3.42 5.92
CA MET A 1 0.04 3.38 6.56
C MET A 1 0.55 1.96 6.38
N LEU A 2 1.82 1.77 6.04
CA LEU A 2 2.37 0.42 5.89
C LEU A 2 2.59 -0.22 7.26
N THR A 3 2.20 -1.48 7.40
CA THR A 3 2.44 -2.29 8.59
C THR A 3 3.84 -2.90 8.56
N LYS A 4 4.32 -3.36 9.71
CA LYS A 4 5.60 -4.10 9.78
C LYS A 4 5.60 -5.33 8.85
N ALA A 5 4.48 -6.03 8.73
CA ALA A 5 4.35 -7.19 7.85
C ALA A 5 4.58 -6.82 6.38
N ASP A 6 4.01 -5.68 5.94
CA ASP A 6 4.19 -5.18 4.57
C ASP A 6 5.67 -4.84 4.28
N ILE A 7 6.39 -4.29 5.27
CA ILE A 7 7.83 -4.00 5.12
C ILE A 7 8.65 -5.28 4.98
N LEU A 8 8.34 -6.31 5.78
CA LEU A 8 9.04 -7.60 5.71
C LEU A 8 8.74 -8.33 4.38
N GLU A 9 7.50 -8.25 3.89
CA GLU A 9 7.13 -8.78 2.58
C GLU A 9 7.90 -8.07 1.47
N TYR A 10 8.01 -6.74 1.53
CA TYR A 10 8.79 -5.96 0.58
C TYR A 10 10.26 -6.41 0.55
N GLN A 11 10.90 -6.63 1.71
CA GLN A 11 12.28 -7.17 1.77
C GLN A 11 12.39 -8.53 1.08
N GLY A 12 11.42 -9.42 1.33
CA GLY A 12 11.39 -10.75 0.70
C GLY A 12 11.24 -10.69 -0.82
N ILE A 13 10.36 -9.80 -1.32
CA ILE A 13 10.19 -9.57 -2.76
C ILE A 13 11.48 -8.99 -3.36
N TYR A 14 12.08 -8.00 -2.71
CA TYR A 14 13.31 -7.36 -3.18
C TYR A 14 14.45 -8.37 -3.31
N PHE A 15 14.65 -9.21 -2.29
CA PHE A 15 15.65 -10.28 -2.33
C PHE A 15 15.36 -11.28 -3.44
N LYS A 16 14.10 -11.72 -3.59
CA LYS A 16 13.72 -12.68 -4.64
C LYS A 16 13.97 -12.15 -6.05
N VAL A 17 13.79 -10.85 -6.27
CA VAL A 17 13.91 -10.23 -7.61
C VAL A 17 15.35 -9.82 -7.92
N PHE A 18 16.05 -9.24 -6.95
CA PHE A 18 17.37 -8.63 -7.17
C PHE A 18 18.53 -9.41 -6.54
N GLY A 19 18.25 -10.44 -5.74
CA GLY A 19 19.26 -11.22 -5.03
C GLY A 19 19.98 -10.46 -3.92
N GLN A 20 19.47 -9.29 -3.52
CA GLN A 20 20.09 -8.41 -2.54
C GLN A 20 19.21 -8.31 -1.28
N GLU A 21 19.83 -8.51 -0.12
CA GLU A 21 19.21 -8.18 1.15
C GLU A 21 19.34 -6.67 1.42
N ILE A 22 18.26 -6.07 1.90
CA ILE A 22 18.21 -4.67 2.32
C ILE A 22 17.81 -4.62 3.79
N SER A 23 18.23 -3.57 4.50
CA SER A 23 17.81 -3.36 5.89
C SER A 23 16.32 -3.03 5.99
N TYR A 24 15.77 -3.17 7.20
CA TYR A 24 14.39 -2.78 7.47
C TYR A 24 14.16 -1.28 7.23
N GLU A 25 15.13 -0.43 7.56
CA GLU A 25 15.05 1.02 7.37
C GLU A 25 15.02 1.39 5.88
N GLU A 26 15.88 0.77 5.07
CA GLU A 26 15.86 0.94 3.61
C GLU A 26 14.54 0.46 3.00
N ALA A 27 14.04 -0.71 3.43
CA ALA A 27 12.76 -1.24 2.97
C ALA A 27 11.60 -0.32 3.35
N LEU A 28 11.61 0.23 4.57
CA LEU A 28 10.61 1.18 5.04
C LEU A 28 10.61 2.46 4.20
N GLU A 29 11.79 3.02 3.91
CA GLU A 29 11.92 4.23 3.09
C GLU A 29 11.39 3.98 1.67
N GLN A 30 11.86 2.92 1.02
CA GLN A 30 11.52 2.63 -0.38
C GLN A 30 10.03 2.30 -0.54
N SER A 31 9.49 1.43 0.31
CA SER A 31 8.06 1.06 0.27
C SER A 31 7.16 2.25 0.61
N SER A 32 7.54 3.11 1.55
CA SER A 32 6.78 4.33 1.88
C SER A 32 6.74 5.31 0.71
N ARG A 33 7.88 5.50 0.02
CA ARG A 33 7.95 6.32 -1.19
C ARG A 33 7.06 5.77 -2.30
N LEU A 34 7.11 4.46 -2.54
CA LEU A 34 6.28 3.78 -3.53
C LEU A 34 4.78 3.92 -3.21
N PHE A 35 4.39 3.67 -1.96
CA PHE A 35 3.00 3.80 -1.52
C PHE A 35 2.48 5.23 -1.65
N ASN A 36 3.29 6.22 -1.29
CA ASN A 36 2.93 7.63 -1.46
C ASN A 36 2.78 8.02 -2.94
N PHE A 37 3.66 7.54 -3.81
CA PHE A 37 3.56 7.73 -5.25
C PHE A 37 2.28 7.13 -5.82
N PHE A 38 1.96 5.89 -5.43
CA PHE A 38 0.72 5.23 -5.82
C PHE A 38 -0.52 6.01 -5.38
N LYS A 39 -0.55 6.54 -4.14
CA LYS A 39 -1.65 7.40 -3.66
C LYS A 39 -1.87 8.66 -4.50
N ILE A 40 -0.82 9.19 -5.12
CA ILE A 40 -0.91 10.38 -5.98
C ILE A 40 -1.45 9.98 -7.35
N ILE A 41 -0.93 8.91 -7.95
CA ILE A 41 -1.27 8.50 -9.32
C ILE A 41 -2.61 7.80 -9.39
N CYS A 42 -2.87 6.89 -8.47
CA CYS A 42 -4.11 6.11 -8.41
C CYS A 42 -5.17 6.80 -7.56
N LYS A 43 -5.06 8.12 -7.37
CA LYS A 43 -6.11 8.91 -6.73
C LYS A 43 -7.36 8.77 -7.62
N PRO A 44 -8.45 8.14 -7.15
CA PRO A 44 -9.67 8.07 -7.93
C PRO A 44 -10.12 9.51 -8.20
N GLU A 45 -10.46 9.82 -9.46
CA GLU A 45 -11.19 11.05 -9.78
C GLU A 45 -12.43 11.09 -8.87
N ALA A 46 -12.72 12.25 -8.30
CA ALA A 46 -13.58 12.42 -7.14
C ALA A 46 -15.08 12.08 -7.35
N ASP A 47 -15.49 11.43 -8.44
CA ASP A 47 -16.89 11.38 -8.87
C ASP A 47 -17.49 9.97 -9.06
N GLN A 48 -17.10 8.97 -8.27
CA GLN A 48 -17.87 7.72 -8.16
C GLN A 48 -17.97 7.13 -6.75
N VAL A 49 -17.92 7.96 -5.70
CA VAL A 49 -18.40 7.54 -4.37
C VAL A 49 -19.89 7.85 -4.30
N ASN A 50 -20.72 7.01 -4.92
CA ASN A 50 -22.15 7.01 -4.65
C ASN A 50 -22.64 5.57 -4.37
N SER A 51 -23.32 5.44 -3.23
CA SER A 51 -24.37 4.45 -2.98
C SER A 51 -24.00 3.02 -2.55
N GLN A 52 -23.36 2.81 -1.39
CA GLN A 52 -23.51 1.54 -0.64
C GLN A 52 -23.50 1.71 0.89
N THR A 53 -24.19 2.73 1.43
CA THR A 53 -24.39 2.86 2.88
C THR A 53 -25.82 3.25 3.26
N GLU A 54 -26.86 2.70 2.62
CA GLU A 54 -28.26 2.86 3.08
C GLU A 54 -29.13 1.60 2.83
N ASN A 55 -28.64 0.40 3.15
CA ASN A 55 -29.48 -0.81 3.11
C ASN A 55 -29.17 -1.82 4.23
N TYR A 56 -28.85 -1.36 5.45
CA TYR A 56 -28.66 -2.27 6.60
C TYR A 56 -29.32 -1.82 7.92
N GLU A 57 -30.37 -0.99 7.85
CA GLU A 57 -31.35 -0.84 8.93
C GLU A 57 -32.74 -0.99 8.30
N LYS A 58 -33.18 -2.23 8.00
CA LYS A 58 -34.18 -3.01 8.78
C LYS A 58 -35.39 -2.15 9.15
N GLU A 59 -36.51 -2.36 8.46
CA GLU A 59 -37.59 -3.30 8.85
C GLU A 59 -38.22 -2.98 10.22
#